data_AF-A0AAP8F4I9-F1
#
_entry.id   AF-A0AAP8F4I9-F1
#
_cell.length_a   1.000
_cell.length_b   1.000
_cell.length_c   1.000
_cell.angle_alpha   90.00
_cell.angle_beta   90.00
_cell.angle_gamma   90.00
#
_symmetry.space_group_name_H-M   'P 1'
#
loop_
_entity.id
_entity.type
_entity.pdbx_description
1 polymer ?
#
loop_
_entity_poly.entity_id
_entity_poly.type
_entity_poly.pdbx_seq_one_letter_code
_entity_poly.pdbx_strand_id
1 'polypeptide(L)'
;MKQKVGMGVVTATLGLSLTCGGVFAYFSDSETSSNSFQAGTLDLSINPSVIVDVKDLKPGDFIEKNFTLENKGSLDIAKVALETSYEVTDAKLNNDGEDLGDHIIVKFLVNDGKPSNPNDDHEILWETKLSKLKTMKLEDVATSLERHNLIDGITSGETDYLHVLFSFEDNDQDQNKFQGDSLQLNWTFHAEQTKGVEK
;
A
#
# COMPACT_ATOMS: atom_id res chain seq x y z
N MET A 1 -75.14 27.33 13.04
CA MET A 1 -75.36 25.87 12.85
C MET A 1 -75.09 25.60 11.37
N LYS A 2 -74.18 24.75 10.89
CA LYS A 2 -73.40 23.65 11.46
C LYS A 2 -72.04 23.58 10.75
N GLN A 3 -71.04 23.11 11.49
CA GLN A 3 -69.68 22.74 11.08
C GLN A 3 -69.68 21.55 10.09
N LYS A 4 -68.61 21.41 9.29
CA LYS A 4 -67.60 20.31 9.34
C LYS A 4 -66.76 20.31 8.05
N VAL A 5 -65.47 20.66 8.12
CA VAL A 5 -64.31 19.77 8.32
C VAL A 5 -63.79 19.14 7.02
N GLY A 6 -62.53 19.43 6.76
CA GLY A 6 -61.66 18.90 5.72
C GLY A 6 -60.40 19.77 5.74
N MET A 7 -59.70 19.86 6.88
CA MET A 7 -58.64 18.92 7.26
C MET A 7 -57.52 18.94 6.22
N GLY A 8 -56.59 19.85 6.46
CA GLY A 8 -55.36 20.05 5.68
C GLY A 8 -54.46 21.03 6.40
N VAL A 9 -54.11 20.73 7.65
CA VAL A 9 -53.00 21.40 8.35
C VAL A 9 -51.72 20.74 7.86
N VAL A 10 -50.84 21.51 7.21
CA VAL A 10 -49.41 21.43 7.55
C VAL A 10 -48.87 22.85 7.60
N THR A 11 -48.71 23.28 8.85
CA THR A 11 -48.04 24.47 9.31
C THR A 11 -46.55 24.42 8.99
N ALA A 12 -46.03 25.55 8.50
CA ALA A 12 -44.68 26.12 8.60
C ALA A 12 -43.45 25.21 8.79
N THR A 13 -42.47 25.38 7.90
CA THR A 13 -41.11 25.81 8.29
C THR A 13 -40.34 26.27 7.04
N LEU A 14 -40.13 27.59 6.91
CA LEU A 14 -38.97 28.11 6.19
C LEU A 14 -37.81 28.06 7.19
N GLY A 15 -36.80 27.21 7.00
CA GLY A 15 -35.64 27.22 7.89
C GLY A 15 -34.69 26.02 7.82
N LEU A 16 -33.52 26.29 7.23
CA LEU A 16 -32.17 25.84 7.60
C LEU A 16 -31.75 24.36 7.45
N SER A 17 -31.00 24.09 6.37
CA SER A 17 -29.63 23.49 6.39
C SER A 17 -29.04 23.68 4.97
N LEU A 18 -28.02 24.51 4.66
CA LEU A 18 -26.61 24.48 5.09
C LEU A 18 -26.18 23.04 5.34
N THR A 19 -25.52 22.35 4.41
CA THR A 19 -24.13 22.64 4.06
C THR A 19 -23.73 22.12 2.67
N CYS A 20 -22.69 22.76 2.16
CA CYS A 20 -21.97 22.51 0.92
C CYS A 20 -21.47 21.06 0.74
N GLY A 21 -22.33 20.11 0.39
CA GLY A 21 -21.91 18.73 0.05
C GLY A 21 -21.28 18.57 -1.34
N GLY A 22 -20.96 19.67 -2.03
CA GLY A 22 -20.47 19.70 -3.40
C GLY A 22 -19.12 20.41 -3.53
N VAL A 23 -18.20 20.23 -2.59
CA VAL A 23 -16.82 20.70 -2.73
C VAL A 23 -15.97 19.52 -3.16
N PHE A 24 -15.91 19.28 -4.47
CA PHE A 24 -14.87 18.44 -5.05
C PHE A 24 -13.48 19.01 -4.68
N ALA A 25 -12.66 18.15 -4.08
CA ALA A 25 -11.19 18.09 -4.11
C ALA A 25 -10.38 19.33 -3.67
N TYR A 26 -9.84 19.29 -2.45
CA TYR A 26 -8.69 20.14 -2.08
C TYR A 26 -7.35 19.51 -2.49
N PHE A 27 -7.32 18.22 -2.90
CA PHE A 27 -6.25 17.64 -3.73
C PHE A 27 -6.28 18.14 -5.20
N SER A 28 -6.91 19.28 -5.49
CA SER A 28 -7.16 19.78 -6.85
C SER A 28 -5.93 20.34 -7.58
N ASP A 29 -4.79 20.47 -6.90
CA ASP A 29 -3.55 20.91 -7.54
C ASP A 29 -2.36 20.03 -7.13
N SER A 30 -2.08 19.04 -7.96
CA SER A 30 -0.80 18.84 -8.64
C SER A 30 -0.84 17.50 -9.38
N GLU A 31 -0.01 17.38 -10.41
CA GLU A 31 0.08 16.25 -11.35
C GLU A 31 0.06 14.88 -10.66
N THR A 32 -0.51 13.85 -11.31
CA THR A 32 -0.35 12.47 -10.84
C THR A 32 1.14 12.17 -10.71
N SER A 33 1.63 12.01 -9.49
CA SER A 33 3.06 11.86 -9.24
C SER A 33 3.44 10.38 -9.25
N SER A 34 3.69 9.83 -10.44
CA SER A 34 4.30 8.50 -10.57
C SER A 34 5.78 8.55 -10.19
N ASN A 35 6.08 8.44 -8.89
CA ASN A 35 7.46 8.34 -8.42
C ASN A 35 7.91 6.88 -8.47
N SER A 36 8.77 6.54 -9.43
CA SER A 36 9.49 5.25 -9.41
C SER A 36 10.79 5.42 -8.64
N PHE A 37 11.01 4.56 -7.64
CA PHE A 37 12.28 4.50 -6.91
C PHE A 37 12.80 3.07 -6.98
N GLN A 38 13.97 2.93 -7.58
CA GLN A 38 14.72 1.68 -7.57
C GLN A 38 15.43 1.58 -6.22
N ALA A 39 14.90 0.76 -5.32
CA ALA A 39 15.68 0.33 -4.17
C ALA A 39 16.80 -0.54 -4.75
N GLY A 40 18.05 -0.14 -4.53
CA GLY A 40 19.21 -0.86 -5.06
C GLY A 40 19.21 -2.33 -4.65
N THR A 41 20.15 -3.08 -5.21
CA THR A 41 20.29 -4.51 -4.96
C THR A 41 20.40 -4.88 -3.48
N LEU A 42 19.51 -5.77 -3.03
CA LEU A 42 19.39 -6.25 -1.65
C LEU A 42 20.01 -7.65 -1.54
N ASP A 43 21.06 -7.78 -0.72
CA ASP A 43 21.65 -9.07 -0.38
C ASP A 43 20.84 -9.74 0.73
N LEU A 44 20.09 -10.78 0.38
CA LEU A 44 19.21 -11.50 1.29
C LEU A 44 19.96 -12.37 2.31
N SER A 45 21.26 -12.60 2.13
CA SER A 45 22.04 -13.39 3.10
C SER A 45 22.20 -12.71 4.46
N ILE A 46 21.87 -11.42 4.56
CA ILE A 46 21.99 -10.61 5.78
C ILE A 46 20.65 -10.04 6.28
N ASN A 47 19.52 -10.48 5.72
CA ASN A 47 18.17 -9.98 6.03
C ASN A 47 18.05 -8.43 5.97
N PRO A 48 18.17 -7.83 4.78
CA PRO A 48 18.29 -6.38 4.64
C PRO A 48 16.98 -5.66 4.96
N SER A 49 17.10 -4.42 5.45
CA SER A 49 15.97 -3.50 5.65
C SER A 49 16.06 -2.32 4.71
N VAL A 50 14.91 -1.86 4.22
CA VAL A 50 14.78 -0.70 3.33
C VAL A 50 13.70 0.24 3.84
N ILE A 51 14.01 1.53 3.81
CA ILE A 51 13.05 2.60 4.11
C ILE A 51 12.41 3.05 2.80
N VAL A 52 11.09 3.13 2.79
CA VAL A 52 10.27 3.60 1.68
C VAL A 52 9.45 4.79 2.17
N ASP A 53 9.83 5.98 1.73
CA ASP A 53 9.03 7.18 1.98
C ASP A 53 7.84 7.22 1.01
N VAL A 54 6.63 7.22 1.58
CA VAL A 54 5.35 7.38 0.90
C VAL A 54 4.79 8.75 1.27
N LYS A 55 4.97 9.71 0.38
CA LYS A 55 4.61 11.12 0.60
C LYS A 55 4.11 11.74 -0.69
N ASP A 56 3.50 12.93 -0.56
CA ASP A 56 3.05 13.73 -1.69
C ASP A 56 2.05 12.98 -2.60
N LEU A 57 1.25 12.09 -2.00
CA LEU A 57 0.19 11.35 -2.69
C LEU A 57 -1.18 11.95 -2.41
N LYS A 58 -1.99 11.99 -3.46
CA LYS A 58 -3.44 12.18 -3.37
C LYS A 58 -4.16 10.85 -3.60
N PRO A 59 -5.44 10.72 -3.22
CA PRO A 59 -6.24 9.56 -3.60
C PRO A 59 -6.15 9.29 -5.11
N GLY A 60 -5.93 8.03 -5.47
CA GLY A 60 -5.69 7.58 -6.84
C GLY A 60 -4.22 7.54 -7.27
N ASP A 61 -3.33 8.26 -6.60
CA ASP A 61 -1.89 8.22 -6.92
C ASP A 61 -1.21 6.95 -6.41
N PHE A 62 -0.04 6.65 -6.95
CA PHE A 62 0.78 5.53 -6.53
C PHE A 62 2.27 5.80 -6.67
N ILE A 63 3.06 5.07 -5.88
CA ILE A 63 4.53 5.04 -5.95
C ILE A 63 4.93 3.62 -6.32
N GLU A 64 5.78 3.50 -7.35
CA GLU A 64 6.35 2.21 -7.73
C GLU A 64 7.70 1.99 -7.01
N LYS A 65 7.86 0.79 -6.45
CA LYS A 65 9.11 0.33 -5.85
C LYS A 65 9.50 -1.01 -6.44
N ASN A 66 10.74 -1.06 -6.89
CA ASN A 66 11.33 -2.24 -7.51
C ASN A 66 12.53 -2.66 -6.68
N PHE A 67 12.57 -3.94 -6.32
CA PHE A 67 13.64 -4.54 -5.54
C PHE A 67 14.33 -5.61 -6.35
N THR A 68 15.66 -5.56 -6.38
CA THR A 68 16.50 -6.64 -6.90
C THR A 68 17.02 -7.42 -5.70
N LEU A 69 16.66 -8.70 -5.61
CA LEU A 69 16.92 -9.56 -4.47
C LEU A 69 18.02 -10.57 -4.85
N GLU A 70 19.17 -10.51 -4.20
CA GLU A 70 20.30 -11.40 -4.47
C GLU A 70 20.50 -12.41 -3.34
N ASN A 71 20.78 -13.67 -3.70
CA ASN A 71 21.29 -14.65 -2.77
C ASN A 71 22.82 -14.76 -2.91
N LYS A 72 23.57 -13.96 -2.15
CA LYS A 72 25.04 -14.08 -2.08
C LYS A 72 25.52 -15.15 -1.09
N GLY A 73 24.59 -15.86 -0.43
CA GLY A 73 24.89 -16.96 0.46
C GLY A 73 25.41 -18.19 -0.29
N SER A 74 25.85 -19.20 0.45
CA SER A 74 26.28 -20.49 -0.12
C SER A 74 25.15 -21.52 -0.22
N LEU A 75 24.00 -21.26 0.41
CA LEU A 75 22.83 -22.14 0.43
C LEU A 75 21.66 -21.48 -0.30
N ASP A 76 20.82 -22.31 -0.89
CA ASP A 76 19.59 -21.85 -1.53
C ASP A 76 18.62 -21.28 -0.49
N ILE A 77 18.03 -20.15 -0.82
CA ILE A 77 16.91 -19.55 -0.07
C ILE A 77 15.65 -20.28 -0.51
N ALA A 78 14.96 -20.92 0.43
CA ALA A 78 13.70 -21.60 0.19
C ALA A 78 12.52 -20.63 0.18
N LYS A 79 12.52 -19.65 1.09
CA LYS A 79 11.43 -18.69 1.24
C LYS A 79 11.96 -17.31 1.58
N VAL A 80 11.23 -16.30 1.13
CA VAL A 80 11.44 -14.91 1.53
C VAL A 80 10.18 -14.44 2.25
N ALA A 81 10.32 -13.98 3.48
CA ALA A 81 9.28 -13.30 4.22
C ALA A 81 9.54 -11.78 4.25
N LEU A 82 8.47 -11.00 4.33
CA LEU A 82 8.54 -9.55 4.36
C LEU A 82 7.90 -9.04 5.65
N GLU A 83 8.73 -8.51 6.54
CA GLU A 83 8.26 -7.83 7.74
C GLU A 83 7.97 -6.36 7.42
N THR A 84 6.80 -5.89 7.84
CA THR A 84 6.31 -4.55 7.54
C THR A 84 6.10 -3.75 8.82
N SER A 85 6.76 -2.60 8.92
CA SER A 85 6.45 -1.58 9.93
C SER A 85 6.36 -0.21 9.27
N TYR A 86 5.59 0.70 9.85
CA TYR A 86 5.51 2.07 9.36
C TYR A 86 5.11 3.03 10.46
N GLU A 87 5.49 4.29 10.24
CA GLU A 87 5.10 5.46 11.02
C GLU A 87 4.36 6.45 10.11
N VAL A 88 3.24 6.98 10.61
CA VAL A 88 2.46 8.03 9.94
C VAL A 88 2.77 9.37 10.60
N THR A 89 3.08 10.35 9.77
CA THR A 89 3.14 11.76 10.17
C THR A 89 1.84 12.43 9.74
N ASP A 90 0.95 12.68 10.71
CA ASP A 90 -0.24 13.52 10.54
C ASP A 90 0.21 14.99 10.60
N ALA A 91 0.26 15.65 9.45
CA ALA A 91 0.84 16.98 9.33
C ALA A 91 -0.05 18.08 9.94
N LYS A 92 -1.36 17.83 10.00
CA LYS A 92 -2.37 18.81 10.44
C LYS A 92 -3.07 18.41 11.74
N LEU A 93 -2.73 17.26 12.31
CA LEU A 93 -3.31 16.67 13.52
C LEU A 93 -4.83 16.53 13.42
N ASN A 94 -5.34 16.19 12.23
CA ASN A 94 -6.77 16.19 11.88
C ASN A 94 -7.24 14.88 11.27
N ASN A 95 -6.48 13.79 11.43
CA ASN A 95 -6.92 12.46 10.97
C ASN A 95 -8.04 11.84 11.80
N ASP A 96 -8.45 12.47 12.91
CA ASP A 96 -9.53 12.00 13.79
C ASP A 96 -9.35 10.55 14.29
N GLY A 97 -8.10 10.10 14.39
CA GLY A 97 -7.73 8.75 14.81
C GLY A 97 -7.71 7.71 13.69
N GLU A 98 -7.97 8.10 12.44
CA GLU A 98 -7.78 7.24 11.27
C GLU A 98 -6.30 7.09 10.91
N ASP A 99 -5.93 5.89 10.48
CA ASP A 99 -4.56 5.57 10.06
C ASP A 99 -4.45 5.68 8.54
N LEU A 100 -3.53 6.53 8.04
CA LEU A 100 -3.24 6.61 6.61
C LEU A 100 -2.85 5.25 6.02
N GLY A 101 -2.23 4.36 6.80
CA GLY A 101 -1.90 3.00 6.39
C GLY A 101 -3.11 2.12 6.04
N ASP A 102 -4.32 2.47 6.50
CA ASP A 102 -5.57 1.81 6.08
C ASP A 102 -6.02 2.20 4.67
N HIS A 103 -5.48 3.29 4.13
CA HIS A 103 -5.78 3.83 2.80
C HIS A 103 -4.64 3.62 1.80
N ILE A 104 -3.51 3.06 2.22
CA ILE A 104 -2.44 2.63 1.31
C ILE A 104 -2.63 1.15 0.98
N ILE A 105 -2.88 0.86 -0.29
CA ILE A 105 -2.94 -0.49 -0.84
C ILE A 105 -1.57 -0.85 -1.41
N VAL A 106 -0.98 -1.91 -0.87
CA VAL A 106 0.22 -2.54 -1.43
C VAL A 106 -0.23 -3.53 -2.49
N LYS A 107 0.14 -3.27 -3.75
CA LYS A 107 -0.15 -4.11 -4.90
C LYS A 107 1.15 -4.77 -5.34
N PHE A 108 1.23 -6.08 -5.20
CA PHE A 108 2.33 -6.90 -5.67
C PHE A 108 2.09 -7.27 -7.12
N LEU A 109 3.03 -6.90 -7.97
CA LEU A 109 2.92 -7.04 -9.41
C LEU A 109 3.56 -8.35 -9.88
N VAL A 110 3.23 -8.77 -11.10
CA VAL A 110 3.88 -9.90 -11.75
C VAL A 110 5.40 -9.78 -11.73
N ASN A 111 6.06 -10.88 -11.40
CA ASN A 111 7.50 -11.04 -11.52
C ASN A 111 7.77 -11.93 -12.74
N ASP A 112 8.28 -11.34 -13.83
CA ASP A 112 8.62 -12.05 -15.06
C ASP A 112 10.12 -12.47 -15.10
N GLY A 113 10.80 -12.36 -13.97
CA GLY A 113 12.23 -12.62 -13.81
C GLY A 113 13.14 -11.52 -14.35
N LYS A 114 12.61 -10.32 -14.64
CA LYS A 114 13.37 -9.18 -15.14
C LYS A 114 13.19 -7.96 -14.23
N PRO A 115 14.09 -6.96 -14.32
CA PRO A 115 13.82 -5.66 -13.74
C PRO A 115 12.54 -5.05 -14.32
N SER A 116 11.77 -4.36 -13.49
CA SER A 116 10.57 -3.62 -13.94
C SER A 116 10.93 -2.67 -15.08
N ASN A 117 10.06 -2.65 -16.09
CA ASN A 117 10.05 -1.68 -17.16
C ASN A 117 8.83 -0.76 -16.95
N PRO A 118 9.01 0.57 -16.96
CA PRO A 118 7.91 1.52 -16.75
C PRO A 118 6.83 1.49 -17.85
N ASN A 119 7.05 0.75 -18.94
CA ASN A 119 6.07 0.53 -20.00
C ASN A 119 5.36 -0.82 -19.92
N ASP A 120 5.68 -1.66 -18.93
CA ASP A 120 5.00 -2.93 -18.73
C ASP A 120 3.63 -2.68 -18.11
N ASP A 121 2.64 -3.46 -18.53
CA ASP A 121 1.33 -3.44 -17.90
C ASP A 121 1.49 -3.94 -16.46
N HIS A 122 0.99 -3.17 -15.49
CA HIS A 122 1.01 -3.55 -14.07
C HIS A 122 -0.04 -4.65 -13.80
N GLU A 123 0.29 -5.91 -14.11
CA GLU A 123 -0.53 -7.05 -13.71
C GLU A 123 -0.39 -7.28 -12.20
N ILE A 124 -1.49 -7.15 -11.46
CA ILE A 124 -1.53 -7.32 -10.00
C ILE A 124 -1.83 -8.77 -9.68
N LEU A 125 -0.92 -9.44 -8.96
CA LEU A 125 -1.10 -10.83 -8.52
C LEU A 125 -1.63 -10.93 -7.09
N TRP A 126 -1.28 -9.97 -6.23
CA TRP A 126 -1.77 -9.91 -4.86
C TRP A 126 -1.85 -8.46 -4.38
N GLU A 127 -2.90 -8.13 -3.64
CA GLU A 127 -3.01 -6.81 -3.01
C GLU A 127 -3.54 -6.91 -1.57
N THR A 128 -3.11 -5.97 -0.73
CA THR A 128 -3.57 -5.85 0.66
C THR A 128 -3.37 -4.43 1.17
N LYS A 129 -4.17 -4.03 2.17
CA LYS A 129 -3.92 -2.80 2.94
C LYS A 129 -2.57 -2.88 3.64
N LEU A 130 -1.85 -1.78 3.70
CA LEU A 130 -0.55 -1.68 4.37
C LEU A 130 -0.68 -1.94 5.88
N SER A 131 -1.73 -1.41 6.51
CA SER A 131 -2.07 -1.69 7.92
C SER A 131 -2.28 -3.18 8.18
N LYS A 132 -2.95 -3.89 7.26
CA LYS A 132 -3.13 -5.34 7.35
C LYS A 132 -1.79 -6.06 7.21
N LEU A 133 -0.98 -5.69 6.23
CA LEU A 133 0.34 -6.29 5.99
C LEU A 133 1.26 -6.16 7.23
N LYS A 134 1.23 -5.00 7.91
CA LYS A 134 1.94 -4.76 9.20
C LYS A 134 1.57 -5.74 10.31
N THR A 135 0.35 -6.27 10.30
CA THR A 135 -0.15 -7.19 11.33
C THR A 135 -0.08 -8.67 10.94
N MET A 136 0.26 -8.98 9.68
CA MET A 136 0.42 -10.35 9.22
C MET A 136 1.67 -10.97 9.85
N LYS A 137 1.61 -12.27 10.11
CA LYS A 137 2.78 -13.01 10.55
C LYS A 137 3.73 -13.22 9.36
N LEU A 138 5.04 -13.30 9.64
CA LEU A 138 6.05 -13.46 8.59
C LEU A 138 5.77 -14.70 7.72
N GLU A 139 5.38 -15.81 8.33
CA GLU A 139 5.08 -17.06 7.61
C GLU A 139 3.87 -16.94 6.68
N ASP A 140 2.87 -16.13 7.06
CA ASP A 140 1.68 -15.89 6.24
C ASP A 140 2.01 -15.00 5.05
N VAL A 141 2.91 -14.03 5.22
CA VAL A 141 3.42 -13.19 4.13
C VAL A 141 4.24 -14.02 3.17
N ALA A 142 5.20 -14.81 3.65
CA ALA A 142 5.99 -15.72 2.81
C ALA A 142 5.11 -16.69 2.00
N THR A 143 4.10 -17.28 2.66
CA THR A 143 3.14 -18.17 1.99
C THR A 143 2.32 -17.43 0.94
N SER A 144 2.00 -16.15 1.16
CA SER A 144 1.27 -15.34 0.18
C SER A 144 2.14 -14.99 -1.02
N LEU A 145 3.42 -14.67 -0.82
CA LEU A 145 4.37 -14.41 -1.91
C LEU A 145 4.58 -15.66 -2.80
N GLU A 146 4.79 -16.83 -2.18
CA GLU A 146 4.95 -18.10 -2.89
C GLU A 146 3.68 -18.50 -3.66
N ARG A 147 2.51 -18.42 -3.00
CA ARG A 147 1.22 -18.81 -3.61
C ARG A 147 0.87 -18.00 -4.85
N HIS A 148 1.22 -16.71 -4.86
CA HIS A 148 0.95 -15.82 -5.99
C HIS A 148 2.12 -15.77 -6.96
N ASN A 149 3.12 -16.66 -6.83
CA ASN A 149 4.28 -16.74 -7.73
C ASN A 149 5.04 -15.40 -7.84
N LEU A 150 5.14 -14.69 -6.72
CA LEU A 150 5.89 -13.43 -6.62
C LEU A 150 7.37 -13.70 -6.33
N ILE A 151 7.64 -14.66 -5.43
CA ILE A 151 8.98 -15.17 -5.10
C ILE A 151 8.81 -16.65 -4.74
N ASP A 152 9.56 -17.55 -5.39
CA ASP A 152 9.56 -19.01 -5.13
C ASP A 152 10.99 -19.52 -4.86
N GLY A 153 11.61 -18.95 -3.83
CA GLY A 153 12.99 -19.22 -3.48
C GLY A 153 14.02 -18.60 -4.44
N ILE A 154 15.29 -18.59 -4.02
CA ILE A 154 16.39 -18.01 -4.78
C ILE A 154 17.62 -18.90 -4.62
N THR A 155 18.05 -19.53 -5.72
CA THR A 155 19.25 -20.36 -5.75
C THR A 155 20.49 -19.56 -5.35
N SER A 156 21.45 -20.22 -4.69
CA SER A 156 22.75 -19.66 -4.35
C SER A 156 23.44 -19.03 -5.56
N GLY A 157 23.79 -17.75 -5.45
CA GLY A 157 24.41 -16.96 -6.52
C GLY A 157 23.44 -16.32 -7.52
N GLU A 158 22.14 -16.61 -7.43
CA GLU A 158 21.12 -16.08 -8.34
C GLU A 158 20.43 -14.82 -7.80
N THR A 159 19.64 -14.20 -8.68
CA THR A 159 18.89 -12.97 -8.42
C THR A 159 17.42 -13.17 -8.77
N ASP A 160 16.55 -12.52 -8.00
CA ASP A 160 15.12 -12.43 -8.26
C ASP A 160 14.64 -10.97 -8.11
N TYR A 161 13.40 -10.69 -8.48
CA TYR A 161 12.82 -9.34 -8.47
C TYR A 161 11.50 -9.28 -7.72
N LEU A 162 11.24 -8.15 -7.06
CA LEU A 162 9.94 -7.86 -6.48
C LEU A 162 9.49 -6.47 -6.90
N HIS A 163 8.30 -6.41 -7.50
CA HIS A 163 7.69 -5.19 -8.02
C HIS A 163 6.42 -4.88 -7.24
N VAL A 164 6.33 -3.67 -6.70
CA VAL A 164 5.17 -3.27 -5.90
C VAL A 164 4.75 -1.83 -6.20
N LEU A 165 3.44 -1.60 -6.12
CA LEU A 165 2.86 -0.26 -6.06
C LEU A 165 2.32 -0.01 -4.66
N PHE A 166 2.62 1.17 -4.11
CA PHE A 166 1.94 1.72 -2.95
C PHE A 166 0.92 2.73 -3.47
N SER A 167 -0.35 2.35 -3.48
CA SER A 167 -1.44 3.13 -4.05
C SER A 167 -2.27 3.74 -2.94
N PHE A 168 -2.50 5.06 -2.99
CA PHE A 168 -3.48 5.71 -2.13
C PHE A 168 -4.86 5.43 -2.71
N GLU A 169 -5.66 4.61 -2.03
CA GLU A 169 -7.02 4.28 -2.46
C GLU A 169 -7.89 5.54 -2.54
N ASP A 170 -8.45 5.80 -3.73
CA ASP A 170 -9.60 6.68 -3.89
C ASP A 170 -10.86 5.89 -3.56
N ASN A 171 -11.51 6.25 -2.47
CA ASN A 171 -12.70 5.57 -1.96
C ASN A 171 -13.99 6.37 -2.22
N ASP A 172 -13.94 7.35 -3.12
CA ASP A 172 -15.06 8.25 -3.46
C ASP A 172 -15.58 9.09 -2.26
N GLN A 173 -14.82 9.20 -1.16
CA GLN A 173 -15.16 10.03 0.02
C GLN A 173 -14.22 11.24 0.17
N ASP A 174 -14.55 12.14 1.10
CA ASP A 174 -13.64 13.24 1.48
C ASP A 174 -12.46 12.70 2.29
N GLN A 175 -11.32 12.54 1.62
CA GLN A 175 -10.04 12.13 2.18
C GLN A 175 -9.08 13.31 2.43
N ASN A 176 -9.55 14.57 2.35
CA ASN A 176 -8.70 15.77 2.51
C ASN A 176 -8.04 15.88 3.89
N LYS A 177 -8.52 15.11 4.89
CA LYS A 177 -7.90 15.00 6.21
C LYS A 177 -6.43 14.58 6.09
N PHE A 178 -6.11 13.63 5.20
CA PHE A 178 -4.78 13.10 4.96
C PHE A 178 -3.88 14.00 4.11
N GLN A 179 -4.36 15.19 3.71
CA GLN A 179 -3.58 16.04 2.82
C GLN A 179 -2.38 16.65 3.55
N GLY A 180 -1.19 16.34 3.04
CA GLY A 180 0.10 16.74 3.61
C GLY A 180 0.69 15.69 4.54
N ASP A 181 -0.05 14.62 4.82
CA ASP A 181 0.46 13.51 5.59
C ASP A 181 1.48 12.72 4.79
N SER A 182 2.34 12.03 5.53
CA SER A 182 3.33 11.13 4.97
C SER A 182 3.45 9.87 5.80
N LEU A 183 3.92 8.81 5.15
CA LEU A 183 4.16 7.53 5.76
C LEU A 183 5.60 7.12 5.46
N GLN A 184 6.34 6.77 6.51
CA GLN A 184 7.65 6.14 6.37
C GLN A 184 7.50 4.66 6.66
N LEU A 185 7.65 3.85 5.61
CA LEU A 185 7.58 2.39 5.66
C LEU A 185 8.99 1.83 5.84
N ASN A 186 9.13 0.83 6.69
CA ASN A 186 10.33 -0.01 6.78
C ASN A 186 9.96 -1.46 6.43
N TRP A 187 10.68 -2.00 5.46
CA TRP A 187 10.55 -3.39 5.02
C TRP A 187 11.83 -4.14 5.33
N THR A 188 11.73 -5.20 6.11
CA THR A 188 12.82 -6.13 6.38
C THR A 188 12.55 -7.45 5.66
N PHE A 189 13.47 -7.85 4.81
CA PHE A 189 13.38 -9.11 4.08
C PHE A 189 14.06 -10.20 4.91
N HIS A 190 13.34 -11.27 5.21
CA HIS A 190 13.85 -12.42 5.95
C HIS A 190 13.98 -13.60 5.01
N ALA A 191 15.19 -14.11 4.83
CA ALA A 191 15.45 -15.28 4.01
C ALA A 191 15.51 -16.54 4.86
N GLU A 192 14.69 -17.54 4.52
CA GLU A 192 14.76 -18.87 5.11
C GLU A 192 15.52 -19.79 4.16
N GLN A 193 16.65 -20.32 4.62
CA GLN A 193 17.46 -21.25 3.84
C GLN A 193 16.84 -22.65 3.83
N THR A 194 17.08 -23.40 2.75
CA THR A 194 16.83 -24.84 2.73
C THR A 194 17.62 -25.54 3.85
N LYS A 195 17.10 -26.64 4.39
CA LYS A 195 17.86 -27.45 5.35
C LYS A 195 19.15 -27.89 4.68
N GLY A 196 20.29 -27.47 5.23
CA GLY A 196 21.60 -27.87 4.73
C GLY A 196 21.68 -29.39 4.60
N VAL A 197 22.09 -29.87 3.44
CA VAL A 197 22.41 -31.29 3.26
C VAL A 197 23.79 -31.48 3.85
N GLU A 198 23.90 -32.14 5.01
CA GLU A 198 25.19 -32.65 5.48
C GLU A 198 25.79 -33.54 4.37
N LYS A 199 26.96 -33.15 3.86
CA LYS A 199 27.76 -33.97 2.95
C LYS A 199 28.63 -34.94 3.75
#